data_AF-A0AAU9UDD6-F1
#
_entry.id   AF-A0AAU9UDD6-F1
#
_cell.length_a   1.000
_cell.length_b   1.000
_cell.length_c   1.000
_cell.angle_alpha   90.00
_cell.angle_beta   90.00
_cell.angle_gamma   90.00
#
_symmetry.space_group_name_H-M   'P 1'
#
loop_
_entity.id
_entity.type
_entity.pdbx_description
1 polymer ?
#
loop_
_entity_poly.entity_id
_entity_poly.type
_entity_poly.pdbx_seq_one_letter_code
_entity_poly.pdbx_strand_id
1 'polypeptide(L)'
;MVDLSRDVDDLLTPNCIALKDIDSSYTFLTSDYNFKVLSFNIRSIHQYFNEFLVILHRSKVKLDLIVLTECWLSENIIIPQIPGYNSYQTQKYINKSGGVVVYVRDSWNAVVQESSCLDTINIPTRGDACLDHMFVRDPRQAIAVVCTCDITDHHICIIGLSLRQIRPNMKRYRIKTNDEAIINDLNSVNWANVIDNKDVNDTVQIFMDTLEKIIKENSKKICYH
;
A
#
# COMPACT_ATOMS: atom_id res chain seq x y z
N MET A 1 -23.27 11.56 -11.67
CA MET A 1 -21.83 11.93 -11.75
C MET A 1 -21.07 10.91 -10.92
N VAL A 2 -20.19 10.10 -11.51
CA VAL A 2 -19.37 9.14 -10.74
C VAL A 2 -18.42 9.99 -9.90
N ASP A 3 -18.68 10.04 -8.60
CA ASP A 3 -17.94 10.83 -7.64
C ASP A 3 -16.56 10.21 -7.42
N LEU A 4 -15.62 10.51 -8.32
CA LEU A 4 -14.22 10.08 -8.24
C LEU A 4 -13.54 10.53 -6.94
N SER A 5 -14.12 11.49 -6.21
CA SER A 5 -13.61 11.90 -4.90
C SER A 5 -13.99 10.91 -3.78
N ARG A 6 -15.16 10.25 -3.87
CA ARG A 6 -15.56 9.22 -2.89
C ARG A 6 -14.76 7.93 -2.99
N ASP A 7 -14.37 7.52 -4.20
CA ASP A 7 -13.58 6.29 -4.39
C ASP A 7 -12.14 6.38 -3.85
N VAL A 8 -11.63 7.59 -3.62
CA VAL A 8 -10.30 7.82 -3.04
C VAL A 8 -10.38 7.99 -1.52
N ASP A 9 -11.44 8.63 -1.00
CA ASP A 9 -11.59 8.88 0.43
C ASP A 9 -12.24 7.74 1.22
N ASP A 10 -12.97 6.83 0.56
CA ASP A 10 -13.43 5.56 1.16
C ASP A 10 -12.29 4.50 1.24
N LEU A 11 -11.06 4.86 0.85
CA LEU A 11 -9.88 4.08 1.19
C LEU A 11 -9.73 4.11 2.71
N LEU A 12 -10.18 3.03 3.35
CA LEU A 12 -9.95 2.72 4.77
C LEU A 12 -8.54 3.15 5.17
N THR A 13 -8.43 4.29 5.84
CA THR A 13 -7.14 4.74 6.37
C THR A 13 -6.71 3.69 7.39
N PRO A 14 -5.56 3.03 7.19
CA PRO A 14 -5.10 2.04 8.14
C PRO A 14 -5.00 2.68 9.51
N ASN A 15 -5.51 2.00 10.55
CA ASN A 15 -5.28 2.46 11.91
C ASN A 15 -3.77 2.46 12.15
N CYS A 16 -3.20 3.64 12.41
CA CYS A 16 -1.78 3.81 12.68
C CYS A 16 -1.56 4.03 14.17
N ILE A 17 -0.67 3.25 14.77
CA ILE A 17 -0.41 3.26 16.21
C ILE A 17 1.08 3.51 16.43
N ALA A 18 1.40 4.58 17.16
CA ALA A 18 2.77 4.88 17.57
C ALA A 18 3.07 4.25 18.95
N LEU A 19 4.17 3.52 19.05
CA LEU A 19 4.64 2.85 20.27
C LEU A 19 6.06 3.30 20.64
N LYS A 20 6.35 3.33 21.94
CA LYS A 20 7.67 3.65 22.49
C LYS A 20 8.69 2.52 22.38
N ASP A 21 8.21 1.30 22.14
CA ASP A 21 9.04 0.12 21.98
C ASP A 21 8.34 -0.89 21.06
N ILE A 22 9.13 -1.81 20.52
CA ILE A 22 8.61 -2.91 19.70
C ILE A 22 7.94 -4.00 20.53
N ASP A 23 8.25 -4.08 21.82
CA ASP A 23 7.82 -5.15 22.71
C ASP A 23 6.31 -5.15 22.87
N SER A 24 5.66 -4.00 22.73
CA SER A 24 4.21 -3.86 22.81
C SER A 24 3.49 -4.09 21.46
N SER A 25 4.23 -4.26 20.36
CA SER A 25 3.62 -4.37 19.01
C SER A 25 2.71 -5.59 18.84
N TYR A 26 2.98 -6.70 19.54
CA TYR A 26 2.19 -7.92 19.46
C TYR A 26 0.75 -7.77 19.97
N THR A 27 0.45 -6.77 20.81
CA THR A 27 -0.92 -6.55 21.31
C THR A 27 -1.84 -5.99 20.23
N PHE A 28 -1.27 -5.31 19.23
CA PHE A 28 -2.00 -4.71 18.11
C PHE A 28 -1.94 -5.58 16.85
N LEU A 29 -0.84 -6.30 16.65
CA LEU A 29 -0.64 -7.21 15.52
C LEU A 29 -1.18 -8.61 15.83
N THR A 30 -2.49 -8.67 16.09
CA THR A 30 -3.22 -9.90 16.45
C THR A 30 -3.20 -10.98 15.34
N SER A 31 -3.82 -12.13 15.61
CA SER A 31 -4.00 -13.21 14.63
C SER A 31 -4.87 -12.82 13.43
N ASP A 32 -5.68 -11.76 13.54
CA ASP A 32 -6.55 -11.30 12.46
C ASP A 32 -5.75 -10.74 11.26
N TYR A 33 -4.52 -10.28 11.55
CA TYR A 33 -3.53 -9.86 10.57
C TYR A 33 -2.59 -11.03 10.25
N ASN A 34 -2.99 -11.91 9.36
CA ASN A 34 -2.26 -13.13 9.04
C ASN A 34 -1.07 -12.95 8.09
N PHE A 35 -0.77 -11.72 7.66
CA PHE A 35 0.45 -11.38 6.94
C PHE A 35 1.05 -10.11 7.52
N LYS A 36 2.29 -10.18 7.99
CA LYS A 36 2.94 -9.07 8.69
C LYS A 36 4.25 -8.69 8.03
N VAL A 37 4.40 -7.40 7.73
CA VAL A 37 5.56 -6.81 7.06
C VAL A 37 6.25 -5.85 8.00
N LEU A 38 7.55 -6.00 8.23
CA LEU A 38 8.38 -5.01 8.89
C LEU A 38 9.20 -4.26 7.84
N SER A 39 9.25 -2.94 7.92
CA SER A 39 10.14 -2.09 7.16
C SER A 39 10.97 -1.26 8.12
N PHE A 40 12.28 -1.26 7.94
CA PHE A 40 13.20 -0.54 8.79
C PHE A 40 14.41 -0.05 8.00
N ASN A 41 14.69 1.23 8.13
CA ASN A 41 15.92 1.82 7.62
C ASN A 41 17.04 1.55 8.63
N ILE A 42 17.85 0.54 8.33
CA ILE A 42 18.87 0.05 9.26
C ILE A 42 20.16 0.87 9.19
N ARG A 43 20.30 1.79 8.21
CA ARG A 43 21.51 2.59 7.92
C ARG A 43 22.76 1.79 7.56
N SER A 44 23.04 0.65 8.18
CA SER A 44 24.16 -0.21 7.84
C SER A 44 23.87 -1.60 8.38
N ILE A 45 23.65 -2.56 7.48
CA ILE A 45 23.25 -3.89 7.92
C ILE A 45 24.36 -4.54 8.75
N HIS A 46 25.63 -4.42 8.36
CA HIS A 46 26.72 -5.05 9.11
C HIS A 46 26.99 -4.43 10.48
N GLN A 47 26.72 -3.14 10.64
CA GLN A 47 26.95 -2.46 11.90
C GLN A 47 25.87 -2.81 12.92
N TYR A 48 24.62 -2.93 12.48
CA TYR A 48 23.46 -2.95 13.38
C TYR A 48 22.65 -4.25 13.35
N PHE A 49 23.11 -5.28 12.61
CA PHE A 49 22.34 -6.52 12.46
C PHE A 49 22.10 -7.24 13.80
N ASN A 50 23.08 -7.27 14.69
CA ASN A 50 22.95 -8.00 15.95
C ASN A 50 21.92 -7.33 16.88
N GLU A 51 21.96 -6.01 16.97
CA GLU A 51 20.99 -5.19 17.69
C GLU A 51 19.60 -5.35 17.07
N PHE A 52 19.52 -5.37 15.74
CA PHE A 52 18.29 -5.65 15.03
C PHE A 52 17.72 -7.04 15.34
N LEU A 53 18.56 -8.08 15.44
CA LEU A 53 18.13 -9.42 15.85
C LEU A 53 17.55 -9.44 17.27
N VAL A 54 18.12 -8.66 18.20
CA VAL A 54 17.58 -8.51 19.56
C VAL A 54 16.20 -7.86 19.52
N ILE A 55 16.02 -6.79 18.72
CA ILE A 55 14.72 -6.14 18.50
C ILE A 55 13.70 -7.12 17.91
N LEU A 56 14.11 -7.88 16.89
CA LEU A 56 13.25 -8.86 16.24
C LEU A 56 12.74 -9.92 17.24
N HIS A 57 13.63 -10.45 18.08
CA HIS A 57 13.28 -11.41 19.12
C HIS A 57 12.34 -10.80 20.18
N ARG A 58 12.59 -9.55 20.59
CA ARG A 58 11.76 -8.83 21.58
C ARG A 58 10.34 -8.53 21.09
N SER A 59 10.16 -8.30 19.78
CA SER A 59 8.84 -8.00 19.20
C SER A 59 7.78 -9.04 19.52
N LYS A 60 8.18 -10.32 19.67
CA LYS A 60 7.29 -11.50 19.76
C LYS A 60 6.31 -11.64 18.58
N VAL A 61 6.45 -10.80 17.55
CA VAL A 61 5.61 -10.81 16.36
C VAL A 61 6.23 -11.77 15.35
N LYS A 62 5.41 -12.69 14.87
CA LYS A 62 5.78 -13.55 13.75
C LYS A 62 5.68 -12.75 12.44
N LEU A 63 6.79 -12.19 11.97
CA LEU A 63 6.88 -11.43 10.71
C LEU A 63 7.01 -12.32 9.48
N ASP A 64 6.26 -12.07 8.42
CA ASP A 64 6.31 -12.83 7.16
C ASP A 64 7.31 -12.24 6.17
N LEU A 65 7.46 -10.92 6.22
CA LEU A 65 8.37 -10.15 5.38
C LEU A 65 9.11 -9.11 6.23
N ILE A 66 10.41 -8.99 6.03
CA ILE A 66 11.26 -7.98 6.66
C ILE A 66 12.00 -7.25 5.54
N VAL A 67 11.89 -5.93 5.51
CA VAL A 67 12.53 -5.07 4.52
C VAL A 67 13.48 -4.13 5.25
N LEU A 68 14.77 -4.25 4.95
CA LEU A 68 15.81 -3.38 5.45
C LEU A 68 16.26 -2.44 4.32
N THR A 69 16.23 -1.13 4.57
CA THR A 69 16.67 -0.10 3.61
C THR A 69 17.93 0.62 4.11
N GLU A 70 18.60 1.35 3.20
CA GLU A 70 19.93 1.93 3.42
C GLU A 70 20.90 0.90 4.04
N CYS A 71 20.96 -0.31 3.48
CA CYS A 71 21.79 -1.37 4.06
C CYS A 71 23.30 -1.14 3.90
N TRP A 72 23.69 -0.16 3.08
CA TRP A 72 25.08 0.19 2.73
C TRP A 72 25.82 -1.03 2.18
N LEU A 73 25.18 -1.69 1.22
CA LEU A 73 25.76 -2.84 0.53
C LEU A 73 26.99 -2.40 -0.28
N SER A 74 27.98 -3.27 -0.38
CA SER A 74 29.11 -3.14 -1.30
C SER A 74 29.23 -4.41 -2.15
N GLU A 75 30.05 -4.35 -3.19
CA GLU A 75 30.24 -5.48 -4.09
C GLU A 75 30.75 -6.71 -3.32
N ASN A 76 30.12 -7.88 -3.56
CA ASN A 76 30.46 -9.17 -2.95
C ASN A 76 30.24 -9.30 -1.44
N ILE A 77 29.37 -8.46 -0.85
CA ILE A 77 28.96 -8.65 0.54
C ILE A 77 28.11 -9.92 0.71
N ILE A 78 28.45 -10.70 1.73
CA ILE A 78 27.61 -11.77 2.25
C ILE A 78 26.63 -11.16 3.25
N ILE A 79 25.35 -11.17 2.92
CA ILE A 79 24.31 -10.69 3.83
C ILE A 79 24.17 -11.64 5.03
N PRO A 80 24.08 -11.09 6.26
CA PRO A 80 23.75 -11.86 7.44
C PRO A 80 22.45 -12.63 7.25
N GLN A 81 22.37 -13.82 7.85
CA GLN A 81 21.19 -14.69 7.69
C GLN A 81 20.31 -14.64 8.95
N ILE A 82 18.99 -14.68 8.75
CA ILE A 82 18.00 -14.83 9.82
C ILE A 82 17.43 -16.26 9.75
N PRO A 83 17.55 -17.07 10.81
CA PRO A 83 16.99 -18.42 10.81
C PRO A 83 15.50 -18.45 10.48
N GLY A 84 15.10 -19.32 9.55
CA GLY A 84 13.72 -19.44 9.07
C GLY A 84 13.32 -18.42 7.99
N TYR A 85 14.28 -17.69 7.42
CA TYR A 85 14.03 -16.74 6.34
C TYR A 85 14.97 -16.96 5.16
N ASN A 86 14.43 -16.78 3.96
CA ASN A 86 15.18 -16.61 2.73
C ASN A 86 15.53 -15.12 2.58
N SER A 87 16.78 -14.79 2.29
CA SER A 87 17.23 -13.42 2.12
C SER A 87 17.48 -13.06 0.65
N TYR A 88 17.10 -11.85 0.27
CA TYR A 88 17.29 -11.27 -1.06
C TYR A 88 17.89 -9.87 -0.90
N GLN A 89 18.71 -9.44 -1.84
CA GLN A 89 19.32 -8.11 -1.80
C GLN A 89 19.29 -7.45 -3.17
N THR A 90 19.33 -6.13 -3.18
CA THR A 90 19.51 -5.37 -4.42
C THR A 90 20.86 -5.69 -5.06
N GLN A 91 20.85 -5.99 -6.36
CA GLN A 91 22.03 -6.28 -7.17
C GLN A 91 22.43 -5.08 -8.04
N LYS A 92 21.50 -4.17 -8.33
CA LYS A 92 21.73 -2.98 -9.16
C LYS A 92 21.87 -1.71 -8.32
N TYR A 93 22.58 -0.72 -8.87
CA TYR A 93 22.73 0.62 -8.29
C TYR A 93 23.23 0.64 -6.83
N ILE A 94 24.18 -0.26 -6.52
CA ILE A 94 24.82 -0.33 -5.22
C ILE A 94 25.68 0.93 -5.04
N ASN A 95 25.26 1.79 -4.12
CA ASN A 95 26.03 2.96 -3.69
C ASN A 95 26.25 2.89 -2.17
N LYS A 96 27.18 3.69 -1.65
CA LYS A 96 27.58 3.69 -0.24
C LYS A 96 26.43 3.93 0.75
N SER A 97 25.30 4.46 0.31
CA SER A 97 24.18 4.86 1.16
C SER A 97 22.88 4.14 0.83
N GLY A 98 22.92 3.16 -0.07
CA GLY A 98 21.74 2.53 -0.66
C GLY A 98 21.64 1.05 -0.32
N GLY A 99 20.95 0.34 -1.20
CA GLY A 99 20.72 -1.09 -1.09
C GLY A 99 19.56 -1.43 -0.17
N VAL A 100 18.80 -2.43 -0.60
CA VAL A 100 17.69 -3.02 0.15
C VAL A 100 17.98 -4.49 0.36
N VAL A 101 17.74 -4.98 1.58
CA VAL A 101 17.75 -6.40 1.90
C VAL A 101 16.36 -6.81 2.35
N VAL A 102 15.84 -7.88 1.76
CA VAL A 102 14.51 -8.40 2.05
C VAL A 102 14.65 -9.81 2.59
N TYR A 103 14.09 -10.08 3.78
CA TYR A 103 13.96 -11.42 4.32
C TYR A 103 12.50 -11.86 4.22
N VAL A 104 12.27 -13.01 3.58
CA VAL A 104 10.96 -13.63 3.46
C VAL A 104 10.95 -14.92 4.27
N ARG A 105 9.96 -15.12 5.13
CA ARG A 105 9.86 -16.36 5.91
C ARG A 105 9.82 -17.56 4.95
N ASP A 106 10.60 -18.60 5.26
CA ASP A 106 10.80 -19.79 4.43
C ASP A 106 9.52 -20.56 4.06
N SER A 107 8.45 -20.40 4.85
CA SER A 107 7.12 -20.92 4.55
C SER A 107 6.44 -20.28 3.32
N TRP A 108 6.98 -19.18 2.80
CA TRP A 108 6.47 -18.49 1.61
C TRP A 108 7.37 -18.75 0.40
N ASN A 109 6.74 -19.00 -0.75
CA ASN A 109 7.44 -19.01 -2.03
C ASN A 109 7.47 -17.58 -2.59
N ALA A 110 8.65 -16.98 -2.64
CA ALA A 110 8.85 -15.61 -3.09
C ALA A 110 9.47 -15.56 -4.49
N VAL A 111 8.93 -14.68 -5.33
CA VAL A 111 9.53 -14.27 -6.60
C VAL A 111 9.98 -12.83 -6.45
N VAL A 112 11.27 -12.56 -6.68
CA VAL A 112 11.85 -11.23 -6.51
C VAL A 112 12.12 -10.61 -7.88
N GLN A 113 11.68 -9.36 -8.04
CA GLN A 113 11.89 -8.59 -9.25
C GLN A 113 12.34 -7.18 -8.88
N GLU A 114 13.56 -6.81 -9.28
CA GLU A 114 14.03 -5.43 -9.21
C GLU A 114 13.43 -4.63 -10.36
N SER A 115 12.54 -3.70 -10.04
CA SER A 115 11.99 -2.77 -11.02
C SER A 115 12.91 -1.58 -11.20
N SER A 116 13.28 -1.26 -12.44
CA SER A 116 13.98 -0.02 -12.77
C SER A 116 12.98 1.14 -12.73
N CYS A 117 12.71 1.69 -11.56
CA CYS A 117 12.02 2.97 -11.47
C CYS A 117 13.07 4.06 -11.67
N LEU A 118 12.83 4.98 -12.61
CA LEU A 118 13.67 6.15 -12.77
C LEU A 118 13.40 7.08 -11.59
N ASP A 119 14.44 7.47 -10.85
CA ASP A 119 14.33 8.47 -9.80
C ASP A 119 13.92 9.82 -10.41
N THR A 120 12.67 10.22 -10.22
CA THR A 120 12.15 11.55 -10.61
C THR A 120 12.40 12.62 -9.56
N ILE A 121 13.10 12.29 -8.46
CA ILE A 121 13.41 13.22 -7.38
C ILE A 121 14.92 13.46 -7.36
N ASN A 122 15.31 14.61 -7.89
CA ASN A 122 16.69 15.06 -8.08
C ASN A 122 17.05 16.26 -7.18
N ILE A 123 16.32 16.44 -6.07
CA ILE A 123 16.54 17.48 -5.06
C ILE A 123 16.50 16.89 -3.64
N PRO A 124 17.27 17.44 -2.68
CA PRO A 124 17.40 16.90 -1.33
C PRO A 124 16.06 16.93 -0.57
N THR A 125 15.72 15.83 0.11
CA THR A 125 14.43 15.67 0.79
C THR A 125 14.48 15.67 2.32
N ARG A 126 15.63 15.82 3.00
CA ARG A 126 15.69 15.56 4.46
C ARG A 126 15.97 16.78 5.36
N GLY A 127 14.95 17.09 6.17
CA GLY A 127 14.79 18.01 7.31
C GLY A 127 13.68 17.41 8.21
N ASP A 128 12.62 18.15 8.58
CA ASP A 128 11.40 17.61 9.26
C ASP A 128 10.50 16.70 8.38
N ALA A 129 11.08 15.98 7.41
CA ALA A 129 10.33 15.27 6.37
C ALA A 129 10.25 13.76 6.62
N CYS A 130 9.05 13.20 6.45
CA CYS A 130 8.80 11.77 6.44
C CYS A 130 9.29 11.17 5.12
N LEU A 131 10.38 10.38 5.14
CA LEU A 131 10.94 9.77 3.94
C LEU A 131 10.48 8.32 3.72
N ASP A 132 10.03 7.64 4.76
CA ASP A 132 9.70 6.22 4.71
C ASP A 132 8.18 6.07 4.53
N HIS A 133 7.72 6.09 3.27
CA HIS A 133 6.32 5.83 2.96
C HIS A 133 6.10 4.35 2.64
N MET A 134 5.14 3.73 3.33
CA MET A 134 4.59 2.44 2.93
C MET A 134 3.16 2.65 2.44
N PHE A 135 2.94 2.50 1.14
CA PHE A 135 1.61 2.59 0.55
C PHE A 135 0.99 1.21 0.48
N VAL A 136 -0.18 1.04 1.10
CA VAL A 136 -0.97 -0.18 1.02
C VAL A 136 -2.22 0.11 0.21
N ARG A 137 -2.33 -0.47 -0.98
CA ARG A 137 -3.55 -0.42 -1.79
C ARG A 137 -4.34 -1.70 -1.57
N ASP A 138 -4.91 -1.83 -0.37
CA ASP A 138 -5.74 -2.96 -0.01
C ASP A 138 -7.08 -2.45 0.57
N PRO A 139 -8.23 -2.76 -0.05
CA PRO A 139 -9.54 -2.34 0.46
C PRO A 139 -9.96 -3.07 1.74
N ARG A 140 -9.04 -3.72 2.46
CA ARG A 140 -9.28 -4.54 3.65
C ARG A 140 -8.66 -3.91 4.89
N GLN A 141 -8.97 -4.49 6.05
CA GLN A 141 -8.39 -4.09 7.34
C GLN A 141 -6.86 -4.25 7.32
N ALA A 142 -6.19 -3.11 7.38
CA ALA A 142 -4.76 -3.00 7.61
C ALA A 142 -4.54 -2.24 8.92
N ILE A 143 -3.50 -2.63 9.65
CA ILE A 143 -3.00 -1.89 10.80
C ILE A 143 -1.54 -1.55 10.56
N ALA A 144 -1.16 -0.32 10.90
CA ALA A 144 0.22 0.12 10.91
C ALA A 144 0.65 0.36 12.36
N VAL A 145 1.82 -0.14 12.72
CA VAL A 145 2.46 0.07 14.01
C VAL A 145 3.82 0.71 13.76
N VAL A 146 4.07 1.86 14.38
CA VAL A 146 5.34 2.58 14.30
C VAL A 146 6.00 2.53 15.66
N CYS A 147 7.18 1.92 15.75
CA CYS A 147 7.92 1.76 16.99
C CYS A 147 9.19 2.60 16.96
N THR A 148 9.45 3.36 18.02
CA THR A 148 10.77 3.97 18.23
C THR A 148 11.83 2.90 18.45
N CYS A 149 13.06 3.15 17.97
CA CYS A 149 14.21 2.28 18.19
C CYS A 149 15.45 3.11 18.51
N ASP A 150 16.37 2.53 19.29
CA ASP A 150 17.60 3.21 19.72
C ASP A 150 18.80 2.90 18.80
N ILE A 151 18.59 2.12 17.73
CA ILE A 151 19.66 1.67 16.83
C ILE A 151 19.98 2.75 15.79
N THR A 152 18.94 3.37 15.22
CA THR A 152 19.05 4.40 14.20
C THR A 152 18.12 5.56 14.53
N ASP A 153 18.26 6.67 13.81
CA ASP A 153 17.32 7.78 13.84
C ASP A 153 15.99 7.48 13.13
N HIS A 154 15.77 6.23 12.72
CA HIS A 154 14.55 5.77 12.06
C HIS A 154 13.65 4.98 13.01
N HIS A 155 12.35 5.18 12.86
CA HIS A 155 11.36 4.30 13.47
C HIS A 155 11.22 3.00 12.67
N ILE A 156 10.88 1.93 13.38
CA ILE A 156 10.51 0.65 12.79
C ILE A 156 9.02 0.72 12.44
N CYS A 157 8.66 0.40 11.20
CA CYS A 157 7.28 0.36 10.75
C CYS A 157 6.87 -1.10 10.53
N ILE A 158 5.79 -1.55 11.17
CA ILE A 158 5.21 -2.87 10.97
C ILE A 158 3.79 -2.71 10.44
N ILE A 159 3.47 -3.35 9.32
CA ILE A 159 2.11 -3.42 8.79
C ILE A 159 1.58 -4.84 8.96
N GLY A 160 0.39 -4.93 9.58
CA GLY A 160 -0.42 -6.14 9.61
C GLY A 160 -1.51 -6.07 8.53
N LEU A 161 -1.59 -7.09 7.69
CA LEU A 161 -2.61 -7.25 6.66
C LEU A 161 -3.45 -8.49 6.95
N SER A 162 -4.77 -8.36 6.77
CA SER A 162 -5.68 -9.51 6.77
C SER A 162 -5.83 -10.06 5.35
N LEU A 163 -4.95 -10.99 4.97
CA LEU A 163 -5.07 -11.71 3.70
C LEU A 163 -6.19 -12.74 3.82
N ARG A 164 -7.10 -12.78 2.84
CA ARG A 164 -7.98 -13.95 2.70
C ARG A 164 -7.15 -15.10 2.13
N GLN A 165 -7.38 -16.32 2.61
CA GLN A 165 -7.17 -17.51 1.78
C GLN A 165 -7.84 -17.24 0.44
N ILE A 166 -7.12 -17.45 -0.65
CA ILE A 166 -7.56 -17.17 -2.03
C ILE A 166 -8.99 -17.70 -2.17
N ARG A 167 -9.97 -16.80 -2.21
CA ARG A 167 -11.33 -17.22 -2.54
C ARG A 167 -11.27 -17.70 -3.98
N PRO A 168 -11.89 -18.85 -4.31
CA PRO A 168 -11.95 -19.32 -5.69
C PRO A 168 -12.40 -18.17 -6.58
N ASN A 169 -11.71 -18.00 -7.70
CA ASN A 169 -11.79 -16.87 -8.62
C ASN A 169 -13.21 -16.29 -8.69
N MET A 170 -13.47 -15.25 -7.88
CA MET A 170 -14.73 -14.55 -7.94
C MET A 170 -14.73 -13.86 -9.30
N LYS A 171 -15.72 -14.18 -10.15
CA LYS A 171 -15.89 -13.56 -11.46
C LYS A 171 -15.73 -12.04 -11.29
N ARG A 172 -14.66 -11.49 -11.86
CA ARG A 172 -14.43 -10.05 -11.84
C ARG A 172 -15.26 -9.45 -12.94
N TYR A 173 -16.06 -8.44 -12.59
CA TYR A 173 -16.81 -7.66 -13.55
C TYR A 173 -16.14 -6.30 -13.69
N ARG A 174 -16.05 -5.79 -14.92
CA ARG A 174 -15.85 -4.35 -15.16
C ARG A 174 -17.09 -3.83 -15.84
N ILE A 175 -17.41 -2.58 -15.53
CA ILE A 175 -18.43 -1.84 -16.25
C ILE A 175 -17.72 -1.25 -17.47
N LYS A 176 -18.18 -1.59 -18.67
CA LYS A 176 -17.76 -0.93 -19.90
C LYS A 176 -18.86 0.04 -20.31
N THR A 177 -18.51 1.31 -20.39
CA THR A 177 -19.37 2.38 -20.90
C THR A 177 -19.20 2.49 -22.42
N ASN A 178 -20.27 2.89 -23.10
CA ASN A 178 -20.20 3.32 -24.50
C ASN A 178 -20.27 4.84 -24.56
N ASP A 179 -19.10 5.47 -24.53
CA ASP A 179 -18.99 6.92 -24.35
C ASP A 179 -19.63 7.71 -25.51
N GLU A 180 -19.53 7.22 -26.74
CA GLU A 180 -20.19 7.83 -27.91
C GLU A 180 -21.72 7.79 -27.77
N ALA A 181 -22.28 6.68 -27.29
CA ALA A 181 -23.73 6.57 -27.09
C ALA A 181 -24.22 7.45 -25.94
N ILE A 182 -23.45 7.56 -24.85
CA ILE A 182 -23.74 8.47 -23.74
C ILE A 182 -23.81 9.92 -24.24
N ILE A 183 -22.84 10.35 -25.05
CA ILE A 183 -22.82 11.71 -25.62
C ILE A 183 -24.05 11.95 -26.52
N ASN A 184 -24.40 10.97 -27.37
CA ASN A 184 -25.57 11.08 -28.25
C ASN A 184 -26.87 11.20 -27.44
N ASP A 185 -27.04 10.38 -26.41
CA ASP A 185 -28.22 10.42 -25.55
C ASP A 185 -28.29 11.74 -24.77
N LEU A 186 -27.18 12.25 -24.24
CA LEU A 186 -27.12 13.54 -23.55
C LEU A 186 -27.52 14.72 -24.46
N ASN A 187 -27.10 14.69 -25.72
CA ASN A 187 -27.48 15.69 -26.72
C ASN A 187 -28.97 15.63 -27.07
N SER A 188 -29.64 14.50 -26.83
CA SER A 188 -31.08 14.31 -27.09
C SER A 188 -31.98 14.73 -25.92
N VAL A 189 -31.42 14.95 -24.72
CA VAL A 189 -32.19 15.33 -23.53
C VAL A 189 -32.73 16.75 -23.67
N ASN A 190 -34.02 16.94 -23.38
CA ASN A 190 -34.60 18.26 -23.21
C ASN A 190 -34.28 18.82 -21.81
N TRP A 191 -33.38 19.79 -21.74
CA TRP A 191 -32.93 20.42 -20.49
C TRP A 191 -33.81 21.55 -19.98
N ALA A 192 -34.92 21.89 -20.65
CA ALA A 192 -35.83 22.95 -20.21
C ALA A 192 -36.32 22.74 -18.77
N ASN A 193 -36.62 21.49 -18.39
CA ASN A 193 -37.06 21.15 -17.03
C ASN A 193 -36.01 21.38 -15.94
N VAL A 194 -34.72 21.42 -16.31
CA VAL A 194 -33.61 21.73 -15.40
C VAL A 194 -33.38 23.24 -15.38
N ILE A 195 -33.44 23.90 -16.53
CA ILE A 195 -33.17 25.35 -16.66
C ILE A 195 -34.30 26.20 -16.07
N ASP A 196 -35.54 25.79 -16.26
CA ASP A 196 -36.73 26.59 -15.88
C ASP A 196 -37.21 26.32 -14.44
N ASN A 197 -36.59 25.36 -13.73
CA ASN A 197 -36.96 25.01 -12.36
C ASN A 197 -36.37 26.03 -11.36
N LYS A 198 -37.24 26.52 -10.46
CA LYS A 198 -36.91 27.56 -9.46
C LYS A 198 -36.24 27.01 -8.21
N ASP A 199 -36.41 25.72 -7.90
CA ASP A 199 -35.77 25.09 -6.74
C ASP A 199 -34.44 24.47 -7.17
N VAL A 200 -33.35 24.98 -6.59
CA VAL A 200 -31.98 24.54 -6.91
C VAL A 200 -31.76 23.07 -6.54
N ASN A 201 -32.35 22.57 -5.45
CA ASN A 201 -32.15 21.19 -5.01
C ASN A 201 -32.84 20.23 -5.99
N ASP A 202 -34.07 20.55 -6.39
CA ASP A 202 -34.81 19.75 -7.36
C ASP A 202 -34.10 19.74 -8.73
N THR A 203 -33.57 20.89 -9.16
CA THR A 203 -32.78 21.00 -10.40
C THR A 203 -31.55 20.09 -10.39
N VAL A 204 -30.78 20.09 -9.30
CA VAL A 204 -29.61 19.22 -9.15
C VAL A 204 -30.01 17.75 -9.15
N GLN A 205 -31.10 17.39 -8.48
CA GLN A 205 -31.59 16.01 -8.44
C GLN A 205 -32.02 15.53 -9.83
N ILE A 206 -32.81 16.32 -10.56
CA ILE A 206 -33.26 15.99 -11.93
C ILE A 206 -32.06 15.80 -12.86
N PHE A 207 -31.05 16.67 -12.76
CA PHE A 207 -29.82 16.55 -13.54
C PHE A 207 -29.06 15.25 -13.23
N MET A 208 -28.86 14.95 -11.95
CA MET A 208 -28.13 13.76 -11.50
C MET A 208 -28.85 12.46 -11.88
N ASP A 209 -30.17 12.40 -11.68
CA ASP A 209 -31.01 11.26 -12.06
C ASP A 209 -30.96 10.99 -13.57
N THR A 210 -31.00 12.07 -14.37
CA THR A 210 -30.91 11.98 -15.83
C THR A 210 -29.55 11.42 -16.26
N LEU A 211 -28.45 11.92 -15.68
CA LEU A 211 -27.11 11.42 -15.96
C LEU A 211 -26.94 9.95 -15.56
N GLU A 212 -27.37 9.59 -14.34
CA GLU A 212 -27.27 8.22 -13.86
C GLU A 212 -28.06 7.24 -14.73
N LYS A 213 -29.26 7.64 -15.16
CA LYS A 213 -30.07 6.87 -16.09
C LYS A 213 -29.34 6.61 -17.41
N ILE A 214 -28.83 7.66 -18.07
CA ILE A 214 -28.14 7.53 -19.36
C ILE A 214 -26.87 6.69 -19.24
N ILE A 215 -26.06 6.93 -18.19
CA ILE A 215 -24.84 6.15 -17.94
C ILE A 215 -25.20 4.67 -17.75
N LYS A 216 -26.24 4.37 -16.97
CA LYS A 216 -26.68 3.00 -16.70
C LYS A 216 -27.19 2.29 -17.94
N GLU A 217 -27.98 2.97 -18.78
CA GLU A 217 -28.50 2.42 -20.05
C GLU A 217 -27.38 2.12 -21.05
N ASN A 218 -26.30 2.91 -21.02
CA ASN A 218 -25.13 2.76 -21.89
C ASN A 218 -23.93 2.04 -21.26
N SER A 219 -24.14 1.41 -20.10
CA SER A 219 -23.12 0.65 -19.37
C SER A 219 -23.44 -0.84 -19.38
N LYS A 220 -22.46 -1.68 -19.71
CA LYS A 220 -22.58 -3.14 -19.65
C LYS A 220 -21.60 -3.72 -18.65
N LYS A 221 -22.08 -4.60 -17.76
CA LYS A 221 -21.21 -5.42 -16.91
C LYS A 221 -20.62 -6.54 -17.76
N ILE A 222 -19.31 -6.51 -17.95
CA ILE A 222 -18.56 -7.54 -18.66
C ILE A 222 -17.82 -8.39 -17.63
N CYS A 223 -17.99 -9.71 -17.72
CA CYS A 223 -17.21 -10.67 -16.93
C CYS A 223 -15.89 -10.95 -17.64
N TYR A 224 -14.78 -10.94 -16.91
CA TYR A 224 -13.47 -11.32 -17.43
C TYR A 224 -13.02 -12.60 -16.74
N HIS A 225 -12.43 -13.50 -17.52
CA HIS A 225 -11.84 -14.76 -17.05
C HIS A 225 -10.37 -14.57 -16.74
#